data_AF-A0A7C6F7G0-F1
#
_entry.id   AF-A0A7C6F7G0-F1
#
_cell.length_a   1.000
_cell.length_b   1.000
_cell.length_c   1.000
_cell.angle_alpha   90.00
_cell.angle_beta   90.00
_cell.angle_gamma   90.00
#
_symmetry.space_group_name_H-M   'P 1'
#
loop_
_entity.id
_entity.type
_entity.pdbx_description
1 polymer ?
#
loop_
_entity_poly.entity_id
_entity_poly.type
_entity_poly.pdbx_seq_one_letter_code
_entity_poly.pdbx_strand_id
1 'polypeptide(L)' 'MICEKCAGEIKTVKCKICNREILPIGDYCYLCGADLNKKADDEEEPLDLSKRILCSDGTCIGVVENGVCKLCGKPYIPEE' A
#
# COMPACT_ATOMS: atom_id res chain seq x y z
N MET A 1 -5.38 28.10 9.79
CA MET A 1 -5.50 28.33 11.26
C MET A 1 -4.09 28.41 11.85
N ILE A 2 -3.86 29.13 12.96
CA ILE A 2 -2.52 29.30 13.54
C ILE A 2 -2.39 28.45 14.80
N CYS A 3 -1.28 27.73 14.96
CA CYS A 3 -1.00 26.95 16.17
C CYS A 3 -0.54 27.86 17.31
N GLU A 4 -1.23 27.87 18.45
CA GLU A 4 -0.88 28.72 19.59
C GLU A 4 0.44 28.35 20.29
N LYS A 5 0.95 27.13 20.06
CA LYS A 5 2.20 26.66 20.67
C LYS A 5 3.46 27.00 19.88
N CYS A 6 3.36 27.02 18.56
CA CYS A 6 4.53 27.24 17.68
C CYS A 6 4.33 28.38 16.67
N ALA A 7 3.17 29.05 16.69
CA ALA A 7 2.75 30.07 15.72
C ALA A 7 2.75 29.61 14.25
N GLY A 8 2.86 28.30 13.99
CA GLY A 8 2.84 27.74 12.64
C GLY A 8 1.46 27.88 11.98
N GLU A 9 1.46 28.22 10.69
CA GLU A 9 0.25 28.23 9.87
C GLU A 9 -0.14 26.81 9.46
N ILE A 10 -1.29 26.35 9.94
CA ILE A 10 -1.88 25.07 9.60
C ILE A 10 -2.86 25.28 8.44
N LYS A 11 -2.55 24.63 7.32
CA LYS A 11 -3.39 24.61 6.12
C LYS A 11 -4.27 23.37 6.13
N THR A 12 -5.54 23.52 5.74
CA THR A 12 -6.45 22.40 5.52
C THR A 12 -6.53 22.10 4.02
N VAL A 13 -6.88 20.86 3.68
CA VAL A 13 -7.14 20.43 2.32
C VAL A 13 -8.51 19.77 2.24
N LYS A 14 -9.23 19.99 1.15
CA LYS A 14 -10.51 19.33 0.88
C LYS A 14 -10.25 18.02 0.14
N CYS A 15 -10.67 16.91 0.73
CA CYS A 15 -10.57 15.60 0.08
C CYS A 15 -11.49 15.56 -1.16
N LYS A 16 -10.95 15.18 -2.33
CA LYS A 16 -11.71 15.10 -3.58
C LYS A 16 -12.75 13.98 -3.62
N ILE A 17 -12.62 12.96 -2.75
CA ILE A 17 -13.53 11.81 -2.71
C ILE A 17 -14.66 12.03 -1.71
N CYS A 18 -14.34 12.23 -0.43
CA CYS A 18 -15.38 12.40 0.60
C CYS A 18 -15.79 13.85 0.86
N ASN A 19 -15.19 14.83 0.18
CA ASN A 19 -15.50 16.26 0.25
C ASN A 19 -15.33 16.93 1.63
N ARG A 20 -14.72 16.25 2.59
CA ARG A 20 -14.44 16.80 3.93
C ARG A 20 -13.14 17.61 3.93
N GLU A 21 -13.13 18.67 4.73
CA GLU A 21 -11.92 19.42 5.06
C GLU A 21 -11.14 18.65 6.12
N ILE A 22 -9.86 18.42 5.85
CA ILE A 22 -8.98 17.64 6.70
C ILE A 22 -7.61 18.30 6.82
N LEU A 23 -6.86 17.90 7.84
CA LEU A 23 -5.45 18.25 7.97
C LEU A 23 -4.59 17.34 7.07
N PRO A 24 -3.65 17.89 6.28
CA PRO A 24 -2.76 17.11 5.43
C PRO A 24 -1.60 16.52 6.25
N ILE A 25 -1.91 15.59 7.16
CA ILE A 25 -0.92 14.96 8.06
C ILE A 25 -0.11 13.89 7.32
N GLY A 26 -0.61 13.38 6.18
CA GLY A 26 0.07 12.41 5.32
C GLY A 26 -0.52 12.39 3.91
N ASP A 27 -0.11 11.40 3.10
CA ASP A 27 -0.51 11.29 1.70
C ASP A 27 -1.97 10.86 1.49
N TYR A 28 -2.63 10.33 2.53
CA TYR A 28 -3.99 9.81 2.44
C TYR A 28 -4.97 10.56 3.34
N CYS A 29 -6.23 10.61 2.90
CA CYS A 29 -7.34 11.11 3.68
C CYS A 29 -7.62 10.16 4.85
N TYR A 30 -7.38 10.61 6.09
CA TYR A 30 -7.62 9.80 7.29
C TYR A 30 -9.10 9.45 7.55
N LEU A 31 -10.03 10.00 6.76
CA LEU A 31 -11.47 9.70 6.88
C LEU A 31 -11.99 8.68 5.86
N CYS A 32 -11.35 8.55 4.70
CA CYS A 32 -11.85 7.68 3.63
C CYS A 32 -10.76 6.90 2.87
N GLY A 33 -9.48 7.09 3.23
CA GLY A 33 -8.35 6.40 2.59
C GLY A 33 -7.98 6.91 1.19
N ALA A 34 -8.64 7.97 0.69
CA ALA A 34 -8.34 8.54 -0.60
C ALA A 34 -6.94 9.15 -0.63
N ASP A 35 -6.16 8.86 -1.66
CA ASP A 35 -4.88 9.52 -1.90
C ASP A 35 -5.11 11.02 -2.19
N LEU A 36 -4.42 11.87 -1.44
CA LEU A 36 -4.48 13.33 -1.54
C LEU A 36 -3.46 13.88 -2.55
N ASN A 37 -2.44 13.08 -2.88
CA ASN A 37 -1.30 13.44 -3.72
C ASN A 37 -1.32 12.76 -5.10
N LYS A 38 -2.19 11.76 -5.33
CA LYS A 38 -2.27 11.03 -6.60
C LYS A 38 -2.49 11.99 -7.77
N LYS A 39 -1.45 12.12 -8.60
CA LYS A 39 -1.54 12.74 -9.92
C LYS A 39 -2.29 11.77 -10.82
N ALA A 40 -3.10 12.29 -11.73
CA ALA A 40 -4.05 11.52 -12.53
C ALA A 40 -3.39 10.65 -13.62
N ASP A 41 -2.11 10.27 -13.48
CA ASP A 41 -1.32 9.73 -14.58
C ASP A 41 -0.24 8.73 -14.14
N ASP A 42 -0.52 7.94 -13.10
CA ASP A 42 0.24 6.70 -12.88
C ASP A 42 -0.55 5.56 -13.52
N GLU A 43 -0.18 5.21 -14.77
CA GLU A 43 -0.46 3.91 -15.35
C GLU A 43 0.25 2.85 -14.49
N GLU A 44 -0.41 2.42 -13.41
CA GLU A 44 0.01 1.27 -12.64
C GLU A 44 -0.07 0.05 -13.56
N GLU A 45 1.08 -0.41 -14.06
CA GLU A 45 1.14 -1.72 -14.72
C GLU A 45 0.50 -2.74 -13.77
N PRO A 46 -0.53 -3.49 -14.22
CA PRO A 46 -1.25 -4.40 -13.37
C PRO A 46 -0.27 -5.44 -12.82
N LEU A 47 0.01 -5.34 -11.52
CA LEU A 47 0.81 -6.33 -10.80
C LEU A 47 0.08 -7.67 -10.89
N ASP A 48 0.62 -8.59 -11.68
CA ASP A 48 0.05 -9.93 -11.86
C ASP A 48 0.29 -10.78 -10.60
N LEU A 49 -0.61 -10.61 -9.63
CA LEU A 49 -0.63 -11.34 -8.35
C LEU A 49 -0.76 -12.85 -8.55
N SER A 50 -1.29 -13.31 -9.69
CA SER A 50 -1.48 -14.72 -10.03
C SER A 50 -0.15 -15.48 -10.12
N LYS A 51 0.97 -14.79 -10.34
CA LYS A 51 2.31 -15.39 -10.40
C LYS A 51 2.93 -15.64 -9.02
N ARG A 52 2.35 -15.13 -7.93
CA ARG A 52 2.90 -15.31 -6.58
C ARG A 52 2.36 -16.59 -5.95
N ILE A 53 3.18 -17.62 -5.95
CA ILE A 53 2.87 -18.93 -5.33
C ILE A 53 3.50 -18.97 -3.94
N LEU A 54 2.71 -19.30 -2.92
CA LEU A 54 3.21 -19.52 -1.56
C LEU A 54 4.02 -20.82 -1.48
N CYS A 55 4.99 -20.88 -0.58
CA CYS A 55 5.75 -22.10 -0.32
C CYS A 55 4.82 -23.23 0.16
N SER A 56 5.01 -24.44 -0.38
CA SER A 56 4.25 -25.65 -0.02
C SER A 56 4.58 -26.23 1.37
N ASP A 57 5.50 -25.61 2.11
CA ASP A 57 5.95 -26.07 3.43
C ASP A 57 4.94 -25.77 4.56
N GLY A 58 3.85 -25.03 4.28
CA GLY A 58 2.76 -24.69 5.21
C GLY A 58 3.14 -23.76 6.38
N THR A 59 4.41 -23.75 6.78
CA THR A 59 4.97 -22.92 7.86
C THR A 59 5.91 -21.84 7.31
N CYS A 60 6.46 -22.02 6.12
CA CYS A 60 7.34 -21.04 5.49
C CYS A 60 6.54 -19.86 4.91
N ILE A 61 6.88 -18.63 5.29
CA ILE A 61 6.25 -17.40 4.80
C ILE A 61 6.76 -16.96 3.40
N GLY A 62 7.52 -17.83 2.72
CA GLY A 62 8.19 -17.52 1.47
C GLY A 62 7.31 -17.68 0.25
N VAL A 63 7.74 -17.03 -0.84
CA VAL A 63 7.18 -17.22 -2.19
C VAL A 63 8.10 -18.06 -3.05
N VAL A 64 7.51 -18.82 -3.96
CA VAL A 64 8.21 -19.65 -4.94
C VAL A 64 8.53 -18.82 -6.18
N GLU A 65 9.77 -18.88 -6.62
CA GLU A 65 10.21 -18.35 -7.92
C GLU A 65 11.12 -19.38 -8.58
N ASN A 66 10.92 -19.62 -9.88
CA ASN A 66 11.65 -20.66 -10.62
C ASN A 66 11.57 -22.06 -9.97
N GLY A 67 10.42 -22.40 -9.38
CA GLY A 67 10.16 -23.69 -8.76
C GLY A 67 10.80 -23.91 -7.39
N VAL A 68 11.49 -22.91 -6.82
CA VAL A 68 12.11 -22.97 -5.49
C VAL A 68 11.66 -21.81 -4.61
N CYS A 69 11.52 -22.06 -3.31
CA CYS A 69 11.18 -21.01 -2.34
C CYS A 69 12.37 -20.06 -2.11
N LYS A 70 12.14 -18.75 -2.19
CA LYS A 70 13.19 -17.72 -1.97
C LYS A 70 13.75 -17.67 -0.55
N LEU A 71 13.01 -18.16 0.45
CA LEU A 71 13.42 -18.10 1.87
C LEU A 71 14.07 -19.39 2.35
N CYS A 72 13.44 -20.54 2.13
CA CYS A 72 13.93 -21.83 2.63
C CYS A 72 14.67 -22.66 1.59
N GLY A 73 14.61 -22.30 0.30
CA GLY A 73 15.27 -23.02 -0.79
C GLY A 73 14.62 -24.36 -1.17
N LYS A 74 13.51 -24.76 -0.51
CA LYS A 74 12.81 -26.00 -0.83
C LYS A 74 12.14 -25.92 -2.21
N PRO A 75 12.12 -27.02 -2.98
CA PRO A 75 11.35 -27.09 -4.22
C PRO A 75 9.85 -27.01 -3.92
N TYR A 76 9.10 -26.39 -4.83
CA TYR A 76 7.65 -26.34 -4.74
C TYR A 76 7.04 -27.71 -5.07
N ILE A 77 6.16 -28.17 -4.20
CA ILE A 77 5.39 -29.41 -4.37
C ILE A 77 3.92 -29.00 -4.42
N PRO A 78 3.25 -29.05 -5.58
CA PRO A 78 1.82 -28.78 -5.65
C PRO A 78 1.04 -29.84 -4.87
N GLU A 79 -0.02 -29.43 -4.18
CA GLU A 79 -0.98 -30.35 -3.57
C GLU A 79 -1.78 -31.03 -4.70
N GLU A 80 -1.85 -32.37 -4.69
CA GLU A 80 -2.66 -33.18 -5.64
C GLU A 80 -4.16 -33.12 -5.34
#